data_AF-A0A2E8JTK8-F1
#
_entry.id   AF-A0A2E8JTK8-F1
#
_cell.length_a   1.000
_cell.length_b   1.000
_cell.length_c   1.000
_cell.angle_alpha   90.00
_cell.angle_beta   90.00
_cell.angle_gamma   90.00
#
_symmetry.space_group_name_H-M   'P 1'
#
loop_
_entity.id
_entity.type
_entity.pdbx_description
1 polymer ?
#
loop_
_entity_poly.entity_id
_entity_poly.type
_entity_poly.pdbx_seq_one_letter_code
_entity_poly.pdbx_strand_id
1 'polypeptide(L)'
;MVHTKRGFTLIELIVIIGVIGVLAAVAAWGLGRYQEGARDAERAADVAAITEALELYYDENGEYPSCSALTGSAPSVAEQLNVEEGALRSPQSSTQNAVLCSALAEGSEDGYAYVGDGSETCQSGNACLEWTLQYRSEETGEIVSVKSRRSASLASSGDVNLTATVSSNTAINLTWSAVSNASSYTVERSLSSSMSGAVTNSTTATSQSVSGLTAGTRYYFRVTPVSGTQQGVPDTDDATTTISAPSGTLAISSSLQSSNSIARGQAGAVTCEPGTTLEYSFGYQGRNTNSSVSLSYGSWGTAALRDVTASQGYNYTFEARARCVGPDATSSQVTSARTNVTRPINTPPMPNFNGDTSMQAGYRYTFSTSSFCPSGTWVDGAVYIYNSGYTSPSTAHVYPSNGAYYTNSFNEWWYLGWAANQTWEDTYYNSFYRCKTDFTTSPNSPTRQTYVTIDCEPHRRTYNTYPRCDSHGQDPNSLPWGY
;
A
#
# COMPACT_ATOMS: atom_id res chain seq x y z
N MET A 1 -51.47 114.30 44.58
CA MET A 1 -51.53 112.86 44.31
C MET A 1 -50.65 112.14 45.31
N VAL A 2 -51.22 111.41 46.26
CA VAL A 2 -50.46 110.56 47.20
C VAL A 2 -50.84 109.12 46.90
N HIS A 3 -49.90 108.35 46.36
CA HIS A 3 -50.04 106.90 46.17
C HIS A 3 -49.81 106.21 47.51
N THR A 4 -50.86 105.62 48.09
CA THR A 4 -50.75 104.68 49.21
C THR A 4 -50.12 103.38 48.71
N LYS A 5 -48.80 103.25 48.86
CA LYS A 5 -48.11 101.98 48.66
C LYS A 5 -48.55 101.01 49.78
N ARG A 6 -49.40 100.04 49.44
CA ARG A 6 -49.70 98.89 50.31
C ARG A 6 -48.46 98.00 50.35
N GLY A 7 -47.81 97.93 51.51
CA GLY A 7 -46.69 97.02 51.76
C GLY A 7 -47.20 95.66 52.22
N PHE A 8 -46.57 94.58 51.75
CA PHE A 8 -46.85 93.21 52.16
C PHE A 8 -46.51 92.99 53.64
N THR A 9 -47.31 92.16 54.32
CA THR A 9 -47.07 91.80 55.71
C THR A 9 -45.98 90.73 55.83
N LEU A 10 -45.23 90.74 56.94
CA LEU A 10 -44.14 89.80 57.17
C LEU A 10 -44.64 88.33 57.22
N ILE A 11 -45.89 88.12 57.65
CA ILE A 11 -46.55 86.82 57.67
C ILE A 11 -46.90 86.32 56.26
N GLU A 12 -47.33 87.19 55.34
CA GLU A 12 -47.57 86.82 53.94
C GLU A 12 -46.30 86.32 53.28
N LEU A 13 -45.18 86.98 53.51
CA LEU A 13 -43.91 86.58 52.91
C LEU A 13 -43.46 85.19 53.41
N ILE A 14 -43.61 84.92 54.71
CA ILE A 14 -43.25 83.63 55.32
C ILE A 14 -44.15 82.49 54.83
N VAL A 15 -45.46 82.73 54.70
CA VAL A 15 -46.40 81.72 54.17
C VAL A 15 -46.09 81.42 52.70
N ILE A 16 -45.77 82.44 51.89
CA ILE A 16 -45.45 82.26 50.47
C ILE A 16 -44.18 81.43 50.28
N ILE A 17 -43.09 81.75 50.98
CA ILE A 17 -41.85 80.95 50.88
C ILE A 17 -42.05 79.53 51.43
N GLY A 18 -42.92 79.36 52.43
CA GLY A 18 -43.29 78.05 52.95
C GLY A 18 -44.03 77.20 51.91
N VAL A 19 -45.02 77.77 51.23
CA VAL A 19 -45.76 77.08 50.16
C VAL A 19 -44.86 76.79 48.97
N ILE A 20 -44.01 77.74 48.55
CA ILE A 20 -43.02 77.52 47.48
C ILE A 20 -42.04 76.41 47.85
N GLY A 21 -41.57 76.35 49.11
CA GLY A 21 -40.69 75.30 49.58
C GLY A 21 -41.32 73.91 49.51
N VAL A 22 -42.60 73.78 49.89
CA VAL A 22 -43.34 72.51 49.78
C VAL A 22 -43.59 72.13 48.32
N LEU A 23 -44.02 73.07 47.48
CA LEU A 23 -44.26 72.82 46.06
C LEU A 23 -42.95 72.45 45.32
N ALA A 24 -41.84 73.12 45.64
CA ALA A 24 -40.54 72.82 45.07
C ALA A 24 -40.04 71.42 45.47
N ALA A 25 -40.26 71.02 46.74
CA ALA A 25 -39.93 69.67 47.18
C ALA A 25 -40.72 68.61 46.39
N VAL A 26 -42.06 68.73 46.31
CA VAL A 26 -42.90 67.76 45.57
C VAL A 26 -42.55 67.71 44.08
N ALA A 27 -42.28 68.86 43.45
CA ALA A 27 -41.86 68.93 42.05
C ALA A 27 -40.50 68.24 41.82
N ALA A 28 -39.54 68.37 42.74
CA ALA A 28 -38.22 67.76 42.63
C ALA A 28 -38.28 66.23 42.59
N TRP A 29 -39.16 65.59 43.38
CA TRP A 29 -39.34 64.12 43.37
C TRP A 29 -39.98 63.61 42.08
N GLY A 30 -40.87 64.39 41.46
CA GLY A 30 -41.54 64.00 40.20
C GLY A 30 -40.67 64.18 38.96
N LEU A 31 -39.78 65.18 38.95
CA LEU A 31 -38.89 65.48 37.82
C LEU A 31 -37.84 64.40 37.58
N GLY A 32 -37.32 63.76 38.63
CA GLY A 32 -36.31 62.69 38.50
C GLY A 32 -36.82 61.50 37.67
N ARG A 33 -37.99 60.96 38.02
CA ARG A 33 -38.61 59.85 37.29
C ARG A 33 -38.98 60.19 35.84
N TYR A 34 -39.40 61.42 35.58
CA TYR A 34 -39.70 61.86 34.22
C TYR A 34 -38.43 61.94 33.35
N GLN A 35 -37.31 62.39 33.94
CA GLN A 35 -36.03 62.42 33.26
C GLN A 35 -35.44 61.02 33.03
N GLU A 36 -35.58 60.11 34.00
CA GLU A 36 -35.21 58.69 33.87
C GLU A 36 -35.98 58.04 32.70
N GLY A 37 -37.31 58.23 32.65
CA GLY A 37 -38.13 57.71 31.55
C GLY A 37 -37.80 58.32 30.18
N ALA A 38 -37.44 59.61 30.12
CA ALA A 38 -36.99 60.24 28.88
C ALA A 38 -35.66 59.66 28.36
N ARG A 39 -34.70 59.40 29.26
CA ARG A 39 -33.42 58.76 28.91
C ARG A 39 -33.59 57.29 28.53
N ASP A 40 -34.48 56.56 29.19
CA ASP A 40 -34.79 55.17 28.81
C ASP A 40 -35.47 55.09 27.43
N ALA A 41 -36.31 56.07 27.09
CA ALA A 41 -36.87 56.19 25.74
C ALA A 41 -35.79 56.52 24.69
N GLU A 42 -34.80 57.35 25.04
CA GLU A 42 -33.62 57.63 24.21
C GLU A 42 -32.79 56.36 23.98
N ARG A 43 -32.43 55.62 25.04
CA ARG A 43 -31.71 54.32 24.91
C ARG A 43 -32.45 53.33 24.03
N ALA A 44 -33.78 53.25 24.19
CA ALA A 44 -34.60 52.36 23.37
C ALA A 44 -34.58 52.76 21.89
N ALA A 45 -34.60 54.07 21.60
CA ALA A 45 -34.50 54.59 20.23
C ALA A 45 -33.10 54.33 19.63
N ASP A 46 -32.05 54.57 20.41
CA ASP A 46 -30.66 54.32 20.01
C ASP A 46 -30.42 52.84 19.69
N VAL A 47 -30.81 51.95 20.60
CA VAL A 47 -30.68 50.50 20.41
C VAL A 47 -31.51 50.03 19.22
N ALA A 48 -32.70 50.60 18.98
CA ALA A 48 -33.48 50.30 17.79
C ALA A 48 -32.76 50.74 16.50
N ALA A 49 -32.16 51.92 16.49
CA ALA A 49 -31.38 52.42 15.35
C ALA A 49 -30.15 51.55 15.07
N ILE A 50 -29.38 51.19 16.10
CA ILE A 50 -28.22 50.28 15.98
C ILE A 50 -28.69 48.89 15.50
N THR A 51 -29.80 48.38 16.02
CA THR A 51 -30.37 47.08 15.61
C THR A 51 -30.71 47.08 14.12
N GLU A 52 -31.42 48.09 13.63
CA GLU A 52 -31.76 48.18 12.19
C GLU A 52 -30.50 48.30 11.32
N ALA A 53 -29.51 49.08 11.77
CA ALA A 53 -28.24 49.21 11.07
C ALA A 53 -27.42 47.92 11.02
N LEU A 54 -27.37 47.15 12.12
CA LEU A 54 -26.71 45.85 12.14
C LEU A 54 -27.41 44.85 11.22
N GLU A 55 -28.73 44.93 11.08
CA GLU A 55 -29.44 44.12 10.09
C GLU A 55 -29.13 44.55 8.66
N LEU A 56 -29.08 45.85 8.36
CA LEU A 56 -28.65 46.31 7.04
C LEU A 56 -27.21 45.90 6.72
N TYR A 57 -26.31 45.97 7.70
CA TYR A 57 -24.95 45.47 7.58
C TYR A 57 -24.95 43.97 7.22
N TYR A 58 -25.81 43.17 7.85
CA TYR A 58 -25.98 41.76 7.50
C TYR A 58 -26.49 41.57 6.05
N ASP A 59 -27.44 42.39 5.59
CA ASP A 59 -27.93 42.31 4.21
C ASP A 59 -26.82 42.56 3.18
N GLU A 60 -25.85 43.42 3.52
CA GLU A 60 -24.72 43.75 2.64
C GLU A 60 -23.56 42.74 2.74
N ASN A 61 -23.29 42.21 3.94
CA ASN A 61 -22.07 41.45 4.22
C ASN A 61 -22.30 39.95 4.50
N GLY A 62 -23.54 39.54 4.80
CA GLY A 62 -23.90 38.17 5.18
C GLY A 62 -23.46 37.75 6.58
N GLU A 63 -22.79 38.65 7.32
CA GLU A 63 -22.34 38.49 8.71
C GLU A 63 -22.54 39.80 9.48
N TYR A 64 -22.42 39.77 10.81
CA TYR A 64 -22.40 40.99 11.62
C TYR A 64 -20.97 41.45 11.92
N PRO A 65 -20.75 42.74 12.22
CA PRO A 65 -19.42 43.25 12.56
C PRO A 65 -18.86 42.55 13.80
N SER A 66 -17.53 42.38 13.86
CA SER A 66 -16.90 41.95 15.11
C SER A 66 -17.12 42.97 16.23
N CYS A 67 -17.06 42.49 17.46
CA CYS A 67 -17.04 43.33 18.65
C CYS A 67 -16.02 44.47 18.56
N SER A 68 -14.79 44.13 18.12
CA SER A 68 -13.70 45.10 18.01
C SER A 68 -14.04 46.23 17.05
N ALA A 69 -14.77 45.94 15.96
CA ALA A 69 -15.21 46.94 15.01
C ALA A 69 -16.20 47.95 15.62
N LEU A 70 -17.02 47.50 16.59
CA LEU A 70 -18.05 48.35 17.21
C LEU A 70 -17.58 49.15 18.42
N THR A 71 -16.40 48.85 18.96
CA THR A 71 -15.80 49.59 20.11
C THR A 71 -14.87 50.74 19.70
N GLY A 72 -14.76 51.04 18.41
CA GLY A 72 -13.98 52.16 17.88
C GLY A 72 -14.55 53.53 18.28
N SER A 73 -14.00 54.61 17.71
CA SER A 73 -14.55 55.96 17.94
C SER A 73 -15.99 56.08 17.42
N ALA A 74 -16.83 56.91 18.05
CA ALA A 74 -18.23 57.06 17.64
C ALA A 74 -18.38 57.47 16.15
N PRO A 75 -17.58 58.41 15.60
CA PRO A 75 -17.67 58.76 14.18
C PRO A 75 -17.36 57.59 13.24
N SER A 76 -16.33 56.80 13.54
CA SER A 76 -15.94 55.65 12.68
C SER A 76 -17.00 54.54 12.69
N VAL A 77 -17.58 54.27 13.85
CA VAL A 77 -18.62 53.23 13.98
C VAL A 77 -19.93 53.71 13.37
N ALA A 78 -20.26 55.00 13.52
CA ALA A 78 -21.43 55.62 12.90
C ALA A 78 -21.36 55.57 11.37
N GLU A 79 -20.19 55.83 10.79
CA GLU A 79 -19.96 55.70 9.35
C GLU A 79 -20.08 54.23 8.89
N GLN A 80 -19.48 53.28 9.63
CA GLN A 80 -19.54 51.86 9.30
C GLN A 80 -20.96 51.29 9.33
N LEU A 81 -21.76 51.68 10.32
CA LEU A 81 -23.15 51.23 10.48
C LEU A 81 -24.17 52.11 9.75
N ASN A 82 -23.74 53.24 9.19
CA ASN A 82 -24.63 54.25 8.60
C ASN A 82 -25.74 54.71 9.59
N VAL A 83 -25.34 55.02 10.82
CA VAL A 83 -26.21 55.56 11.89
C VAL A 83 -25.79 56.98 12.28
N GLU A 84 -26.69 57.72 12.93
CA GLU A 84 -26.31 59.00 13.54
C GLU A 84 -25.35 58.76 14.72
N GLU A 85 -24.31 59.59 14.84
CA GLU A 85 -23.31 59.47 15.93
C GLU A 85 -23.95 59.56 17.33
N GLY A 86 -25.07 60.27 17.45
CA GLY A 86 -25.85 60.35 18.70
C GLY A 86 -26.30 58.99 19.21
N ALA A 87 -26.67 58.06 18.32
CA ALA A 87 -27.15 56.74 18.69
C ALA A 87 -26.07 55.87 19.37
N LEU A 88 -24.80 56.24 19.23
CA LEU A 88 -23.68 55.52 19.83
C LEU A 88 -23.21 56.13 21.16
N ARG A 89 -23.90 57.15 21.67
CA ARG A 89 -23.54 57.85 22.91
C ARG A 89 -24.57 57.55 23.98
N SER A 90 -24.13 57.46 25.24
CA SER A 90 -25.05 57.23 26.36
C SER A 90 -25.78 58.54 26.73
N PRO A 91 -27.05 58.48 27.18
CA PRO A 91 -27.79 59.67 27.60
C PRO A 91 -27.19 60.41 28.81
N GLN A 92 -26.41 59.73 29.65
CA GLN A 92 -25.81 60.32 30.86
C GLN A 92 -24.36 60.81 30.68
N SER A 93 -23.63 60.38 29.64
CA SER A 93 -22.26 60.80 29.38
C SER A 93 -21.90 60.63 27.89
N SER A 94 -21.60 61.74 27.19
CA SER A 94 -21.82 61.82 25.75
C SER A 94 -20.67 62.37 24.90
N THR A 95 -19.41 62.00 25.19
CA THR A 95 -18.28 62.37 24.29
C THR A 95 -17.56 61.21 23.61
N GLN A 96 -17.81 59.97 24.03
CA GLN A 96 -17.18 58.77 23.47
C GLN A 96 -18.24 57.76 23.05
N ASN A 97 -17.84 56.80 22.22
CA ASN A 97 -18.67 55.66 21.88
C ASN A 97 -18.98 54.87 23.16
N ALA A 98 -20.26 54.67 23.45
CA ALA A 98 -20.76 53.96 24.62
C ALA A 98 -20.97 52.45 24.36
N VAL A 99 -20.62 51.95 23.17
CA VAL A 99 -20.69 50.53 22.83
C VAL A 99 -19.53 49.76 23.49
N LEU A 100 -19.87 48.70 24.22
CA LEU A 100 -18.95 47.84 24.97
C LEU A 100 -18.95 46.42 24.39
N CYS A 101 -17.78 45.81 24.20
CA CYS A 101 -17.69 44.38 23.87
C CYS A 101 -17.62 43.51 25.14
N SER A 102 -18.69 43.52 25.92
CA SER A 102 -18.87 42.63 27.07
C SER A 102 -20.30 42.76 27.57
N ALA A 103 -20.87 41.67 28.12
CA ALA A 103 -22.18 41.74 28.76
C ALA A 103 -22.18 42.75 29.93
N LEU A 104 -23.29 43.48 30.10
CA LEU A 104 -23.44 44.41 31.21
C LEU A 104 -23.50 43.64 32.54
N ALA A 105 -22.60 43.98 33.48
CA ALA A 105 -22.64 43.48 34.85
C ALA A 105 -23.48 44.41 35.75
N GLU A 106 -24.00 43.91 36.87
CA GLU A 106 -24.66 44.75 37.88
C GLU A 106 -23.73 45.89 38.34
N GLY A 107 -24.23 47.13 38.26
CA GLY A 107 -23.47 48.33 38.63
C GLY A 107 -22.49 48.85 37.55
N SER A 108 -22.55 48.35 36.31
CA SER A 108 -21.81 48.90 35.18
C SER A 108 -22.16 50.37 34.89
N GLU A 109 -21.22 51.13 34.32
CA GLU A 109 -21.50 52.46 33.77
C GLU A 109 -22.57 52.40 32.66
N ASP A 110 -23.17 53.56 32.37
CA ASP A 110 -24.20 53.70 31.34
C ASP A 110 -23.61 53.48 29.93
N GLY A 111 -24.18 52.54 29.18
CA GLY A 111 -23.70 52.18 27.85
C GLY A 111 -24.46 51.03 27.21
N TYR A 112 -24.03 50.67 26.00
CA TYR A 112 -24.64 49.67 25.15
C TYR A 112 -23.71 48.46 25.02
N ALA A 113 -24.03 47.34 25.66
CA ALA A 113 -23.21 46.12 25.50
C ALA A 113 -23.57 45.40 24.21
N TYR A 114 -22.60 45.27 23.31
CA TYR A 114 -22.66 44.38 22.16
C TYR A 114 -22.06 43.02 22.54
N VAL A 115 -22.93 42.05 22.83
CA VAL A 115 -22.55 40.68 23.20
C VAL A 115 -22.67 39.79 21.99
N GLY A 116 -21.55 39.44 21.39
CA GLY A 116 -21.50 38.55 20.23
C GLY A 116 -21.71 37.05 20.54
N ASP A 117 -21.49 36.20 19.54
CA ASP A 117 -21.67 34.74 19.59
C ASP A 117 -20.66 33.97 20.49
N GLY A 118 -19.63 34.67 21.00
CA GLY A 118 -18.60 34.10 21.87
C GLY A 118 -17.41 33.48 21.14
N SER A 119 -17.38 33.51 19.80
CA SER A 119 -16.20 33.09 19.02
C SER A 119 -15.04 34.07 19.13
N GLU A 120 -13.80 33.57 18.94
CA GLU A 120 -12.61 34.43 18.81
C GLU A 120 -12.71 35.36 17.61
N THR A 121 -13.34 34.90 16.52
CA THR A 121 -13.63 35.69 15.30
C THR A 121 -14.56 36.86 15.58
N CYS A 122 -15.52 36.68 16.48
CA CYS A 122 -16.42 37.74 16.88
C CYS A 122 -15.80 38.70 17.89
N GLN A 123 -15.03 38.19 18.86
CA GLN A 123 -14.40 39.00 19.91
C GLN A 123 -13.26 39.88 19.37
N SER A 124 -12.38 39.29 18.56
CA SER A 124 -11.11 39.92 18.12
C SER A 124 -10.82 39.78 16.63
N GLY A 125 -11.65 39.04 15.90
CA GLY A 125 -11.51 38.86 14.46
C GLY A 125 -12.40 39.81 13.66
N ASN A 126 -12.94 39.30 12.56
CA ASN A 126 -13.56 40.14 11.52
C ASN A 126 -15.09 40.21 11.61
N ALA A 127 -15.76 39.21 12.19
CA ALA A 127 -17.22 39.13 12.14
C ALA A 127 -17.84 38.29 13.27
N CYS A 128 -19.11 38.56 13.58
CA CYS A 128 -19.97 37.83 14.50
C CYS A 128 -21.13 37.16 13.72
N LEU A 129 -21.54 35.95 14.13
CA LEU A 129 -22.70 35.30 13.52
C LEU A 129 -24.02 35.74 14.12
N GLU A 130 -24.03 36.01 15.43
CA GLU A 130 -25.17 36.52 16.18
C GLU A 130 -24.68 37.57 17.18
N TRP A 131 -25.61 38.39 17.64
CA TRP A 131 -25.33 39.38 18.68
C TRP A 131 -26.54 39.61 19.58
N THR A 132 -26.26 40.14 20.76
CA THR A 132 -27.25 40.66 21.71
C THR A 132 -26.81 42.05 22.16
N LEU A 133 -27.61 43.07 21.87
CA LEU A 133 -27.42 44.41 22.41
C LEU A 133 -28.12 44.50 23.75
N GLN A 134 -27.43 45.08 24.74
CA GLN A 134 -27.97 45.28 26.08
C GLN A 134 -27.81 46.72 26.54
N TYR A 135 -28.81 47.21 27.26
CA TYR A 135 -28.73 48.47 28.01
C TYR A 135 -29.44 48.31 29.36
N ARG A 136 -29.11 49.18 30.31
CA ARG A 136 -29.77 49.19 31.63
C ARG A 136 -30.85 50.25 31.66
N SER A 137 -32.07 49.89 32.05
CA SER A 137 -33.13 50.86 32.34
C SER A 137 -32.81 51.59 33.64
N GLU A 138 -32.91 52.92 33.63
CA GLU A 138 -32.81 53.72 34.84
C GLU A 138 -34.05 53.60 35.72
N GLU A 139 -35.24 53.45 35.14
CA GLU A 139 -36.50 53.34 35.89
C GLU A 139 -36.58 52.03 36.70
N THR A 140 -36.18 50.89 36.10
CA THR A 140 -36.30 49.57 36.73
C THR A 140 -34.97 48.99 37.23
N GLY A 141 -33.84 49.48 36.72
CA GLY A 141 -32.51 48.89 36.97
C GLY A 141 -32.24 47.60 36.20
N GLU A 142 -33.21 47.08 35.44
CA GLU A 142 -33.12 45.82 34.70
C GLU A 142 -32.29 45.98 33.42
N ILE A 143 -31.64 44.89 33.00
CA ILE A 143 -30.94 44.82 31.73
C ILE A 143 -31.94 44.42 30.65
N VAL A 144 -32.19 45.33 29.71
CA VAL A 144 -32.97 45.08 28.50
C VAL A 144 -32.03 44.47 27.46
N SER A 145 -32.43 43.35 26.85
CA SER A 145 -31.64 42.65 25.83
C SER A 145 -32.40 42.51 24.52
N VAL A 146 -31.78 42.90 23.42
CA VAL A 146 -32.29 42.75 22.05
C VAL A 146 -31.34 41.84 21.28
N LYS A 147 -31.87 40.75 20.70
CA LYS A 147 -31.07 39.79 19.92
C LYS A 147 -31.14 40.11 18.43
N SER A 148 -30.11 39.69 17.70
CA SER A 148 -30.11 39.70 16.23
C SER A 148 -31.33 38.97 15.69
N ARG A 149 -31.90 39.46 14.58
CA ARG A 149 -33.05 38.83 13.91
C ARG A 149 -32.61 37.67 13.02
N ARG A 150 -31.34 37.64 12.64
CA ARG A 150 -30.72 36.61 11.81
C ARG A 150 -29.45 36.08 12.47
N SER A 151 -28.96 34.99 11.89
CA SER A 151 -27.71 34.35 12.26
C SER A 151 -26.92 34.13 10.99
N ALA A 152 -25.67 34.57 10.95
CA ALA A 152 -24.81 34.38 9.80
C ALA A 152 -24.51 32.90 9.56
N SER A 153 -24.09 32.57 8.34
CA SER A 153 -23.84 31.19 7.97
C SER A 153 -22.58 30.67 8.64
N LEU A 154 -22.64 29.47 9.23
CA LEU A 154 -21.44 28.75 9.67
C LEU A 154 -20.41 28.51 8.54
N ALA A 155 -20.80 28.69 7.27
CA ALA A 155 -19.93 28.55 6.11
C ALA A 155 -18.80 29.60 6.06
N SER A 156 -18.97 30.76 6.69
CA SER A 156 -17.95 31.82 6.74
C SER A 156 -17.09 31.77 8.01
N SER A 157 -17.32 30.80 8.90
CA SER A 157 -16.67 30.69 10.22
C SER A 157 -15.28 30.03 10.22
N GLY A 158 -14.65 29.89 9.04
CA GLY A 158 -13.33 29.31 8.85
C GLY A 158 -13.33 27.90 8.23
N ASP A 159 -12.14 27.42 7.89
CA ASP A 159 -11.93 26.16 7.18
C ASP A 159 -11.56 25.01 8.10
N VAL A 160 -12.11 23.82 7.82
CA VAL A 160 -11.89 22.60 8.61
C VAL A 160 -10.44 22.11 8.51
N ASN A 161 -9.78 22.21 7.34
CA ASN A 161 -8.40 21.73 7.13
C ASN A 161 -8.20 20.28 7.60
N LEU A 162 -8.99 19.37 7.06
CA LEU A 162 -8.98 17.95 7.39
C LEU A 162 -7.68 17.30 6.90
N THR A 163 -7.08 16.48 7.75
CA THR A 163 -5.96 15.60 7.40
C THR A 163 -6.26 14.17 7.84
N ALA A 164 -6.17 13.23 6.90
CA ALA A 164 -6.31 11.80 7.09
C ALA A 164 -4.94 11.12 7.08
N THR A 165 -4.53 10.59 8.23
CA THR A 165 -3.24 9.92 8.40
C THR A 165 -3.41 8.42 8.64
N VAL A 166 -2.75 7.61 7.81
CA VAL A 166 -2.85 6.15 7.92
C VAL A 166 -2.12 5.69 9.18
N SER A 167 -2.84 5.00 10.08
CA SER A 167 -2.26 4.50 11.33
C SER A 167 -1.89 3.02 11.25
N SER A 168 -2.68 2.21 10.53
CA SER A 168 -2.45 0.77 10.39
C SER A 168 -3.14 0.21 9.13
N ASN A 169 -3.20 -1.10 9.02
CA ASN A 169 -3.97 -1.80 7.99
C ASN A 169 -5.49 -1.78 8.24
N THR A 170 -5.93 -1.32 9.42
CA THR A 170 -7.34 -1.33 9.84
C THR A 170 -7.79 -0.01 10.47
N ALA A 171 -6.92 1.01 10.50
CA ALA A 171 -7.23 2.29 11.13
C ALA A 171 -6.59 3.49 10.42
N ILE A 172 -7.34 4.59 10.38
CA ILE A 172 -6.92 5.91 9.90
C ILE A 172 -7.27 6.93 10.98
N ASN A 173 -6.33 7.83 11.29
CA ASN A 173 -6.52 8.92 12.24
C ASN A 173 -6.83 10.20 11.47
N LEU A 174 -7.90 10.87 11.87
CA LEU A 174 -8.35 12.15 11.33
C LEU A 174 -8.04 13.25 12.31
N THR A 175 -7.52 14.36 11.81
CA THR A 175 -7.30 15.60 12.57
C THR A 175 -7.74 16.79 11.74
N TRP A 176 -8.35 17.79 12.37
CA TRP A 176 -8.80 19.01 11.70
C TRP A 176 -8.69 20.22 12.63
N SER A 177 -8.77 21.42 12.05
CA SER A 177 -8.80 22.69 12.77
C SER A 177 -10.16 22.92 13.43
N ALA A 178 -10.16 23.53 14.62
CA ALA A 178 -11.40 24.00 15.23
C ALA A 178 -12.00 25.13 14.37
N VAL A 179 -13.28 24.99 14.00
CA VAL A 179 -14.06 26.03 13.31
C VAL A 179 -14.81 26.83 14.35
N SER A 180 -14.71 28.16 14.30
CA SER A 180 -15.43 29.06 15.21
C SER A 180 -16.92 28.79 15.17
N ASN A 181 -17.59 28.85 16.32
CA ASN A 181 -19.04 28.65 16.48
C ASN A 181 -19.58 27.26 16.09
N ALA A 182 -18.74 26.32 15.63
CA ALA A 182 -19.14 24.94 15.47
C ALA A 182 -19.32 24.31 16.86
N SER A 183 -20.54 23.86 17.16
CA SER A 183 -20.80 23.13 18.41
C SER A 183 -20.47 21.64 18.29
N SER A 184 -20.38 21.13 17.06
CA SER A 184 -19.97 19.76 16.76
C SER A 184 -19.48 19.63 15.32
N TYR A 185 -18.93 18.46 15.00
CA TYR A 185 -18.51 18.07 13.66
C TYR A 185 -19.24 16.80 13.26
N THR A 186 -19.73 16.79 12.03
CA THR A 186 -20.22 15.58 11.37
C THR A 186 -19.07 14.98 10.57
N VAL A 187 -18.65 13.78 10.94
CA VAL A 187 -17.58 13.02 10.29
C VAL A 187 -18.22 11.92 9.46
N GLU A 188 -17.99 11.96 8.16
CA GLU A 188 -18.47 10.98 7.20
C GLU A 188 -17.30 10.19 6.63
N ARG A 189 -17.50 8.89 6.44
CA ARG A 189 -16.55 8.00 5.76
C ARG A 189 -17.26 7.25 4.64
N SER A 190 -16.64 7.20 3.46
CA SER A 190 -17.12 6.42 2.32
C SER A 190 -15.98 5.70 1.58
N LEU A 191 -16.35 4.75 0.73
CA LEU A 191 -15.48 4.15 -0.31
C LEU A 191 -15.55 4.92 -1.64
N SER A 192 -16.43 5.92 -1.74
CA SER A 192 -16.61 6.76 -2.93
C SER A 192 -16.17 8.18 -2.65
N SER A 193 -15.45 8.79 -3.59
CA SER A 193 -15.06 10.21 -3.52
C SER A 193 -16.25 11.16 -3.53
N SER A 194 -17.41 10.75 -4.05
CA SER A 194 -18.66 11.52 -4.00
C SER A 194 -19.39 11.43 -2.65
N MET A 195 -18.81 10.72 -1.66
CA MET A 195 -19.43 10.42 -0.36
C MET A 195 -20.75 9.66 -0.47
N SER A 196 -21.02 8.97 -1.58
CA SER A 196 -22.19 8.10 -1.70
C SER A 196 -22.13 6.94 -0.72
N GLY A 197 -23.24 6.65 -0.02
CA GLY A 197 -23.29 5.58 0.98
C GLY A 197 -22.39 5.81 2.19
N ALA A 198 -22.07 7.06 2.52
CA ALA A 198 -21.23 7.38 3.66
C ALA A 198 -21.83 6.90 4.99
N VAL A 199 -20.95 6.47 5.88
CA VAL A 199 -21.27 6.23 7.29
C VAL A 199 -20.96 7.51 8.07
N THR A 200 -21.94 7.99 8.82
CA THR A 200 -21.88 9.28 9.52
C THR A 200 -21.75 9.08 11.03
N ASN A 201 -20.90 9.90 11.65
CA ASN A 201 -20.73 10.01 13.10
C ASN A 201 -20.67 11.50 13.49
N SER A 202 -21.08 11.84 14.71
CA SER A 202 -20.95 13.21 15.23
C SER A 202 -20.01 13.23 16.43
N THR A 203 -19.20 14.29 16.55
CA THR A 203 -18.24 14.47 17.65
C THR A 203 -18.03 15.95 17.95
N THR A 204 -17.63 16.28 19.17
CA THR A 204 -17.19 17.64 19.55
C THR A 204 -15.67 17.80 19.54
N ALA A 205 -14.93 16.70 19.43
CA ALA A 205 -13.48 16.72 19.32
C ALA A 205 -13.02 17.17 17.92
N THR A 206 -11.79 17.66 17.81
CA THR A 206 -11.13 18.02 16.54
C THR A 206 -10.23 16.91 16.00
N SER A 207 -10.42 15.69 16.49
CA SER A 207 -9.74 14.50 16.01
C SER A 207 -10.59 13.26 16.23
N GLN A 208 -10.38 12.25 15.38
CA GLN A 208 -11.07 10.96 15.49
C GLN A 208 -10.20 9.84 14.94
N SER A 209 -10.11 8.73 15.68
CA SER A 209 -9.55 7.49 15.16
C SER A 209 -10.67 6.63 14.58
N VAL A 210 -10.53 6.25 13.30
CA VAL A 210 -11.50 5.40 12.61
C VAL A 210 -10.90 4.01 12.42
N SER A 211 -11.39 3.05 13.20
CA SER A 211 -10.93 1.65 13.21
C SER A 211 -11.89 0.69 12.51
N GLY A 212 -11.46 -0.56 12.31
CA GLY A 212 -12.29 -1.60 11.69
C GLY A 212 -12.38 -1.48 10.17
N LEU A 213 -11.39 -0.82 9.57
CA LEU A 213 -11.27 -0.64 8.12
C LEU A 213 -10.66 -1.90 7.46
N THR A 214 -10.92 -2.07 6.17
CA THR A 214 -10.31 -3.16 5.38
C THR A 214 -8.89 -2.76 4.95
N ALA A 215 -7.95 -3.70 4.98
CA ALA A 215 -6.57 -3.47 4.54
C ALA A 215 -6.48 -3.15 3.05
N GLY A 216 -5.53 -2.29 2.68
CA GLY A 216 -5.26 -1.92 1.30
C GLY A 216 -6.40 -1.23 0.56
N THR A 217 -7.30 -0.58 1.30
CA THR A 217 -8.53 0.04 0.77
C THR A 217 -8.47 1.54 0.98
N ARG A 218 -8.78 2.30 -0.06
CA ARG A 218 -8.86 3.77 -0.01
C ARG A 218 -10.20 4.19 0.58
N TYR A 219 -10.15 5.03 1.61
CA TYR A 219 -11.33 5.62 2.22
C TYR A 219 -11.31 7.14 2.03
N TYR A 220 -12.47 7.69 1.72
CA TYR A 220 -12.70 9.12 1.62
C TYR A 220 -13.42 9.58 2.89
N PHE A 221 -12.98 10.70 3.42
CA PHE A 221 -13.53 11.31 4.62
C PHE A 221 -14.04 12.71 4.30
N ARG A 222 -15.15 13.09 4.94
CA ARG A 222 -15.67 14.45 4.93
C ARG A 222 -15.94 14.87 6.35
N VAL A 223 -15.49 16.07 6.72
CA VAL A 223 -15.80 16.66 8.02
C VAL A 223 -16.54 17.97 7.79
N THR A 224 -17.73 18.07 8.35
CA THR A 224 -18.62 19.24 8.24
C THR A 224 -18.82 19.84 9.63
N PRO A 225 -18.47 21.11 9.88
CA PRO A 225 -18.78 21.78 11.14
C PRO A 225 -20.29 22.04 11.22
N VAL A 226 -20.88 21.88 12.40
CA VAL A 226 -22.33 22.01 12.63
C VAL A 226 -22.59 22.87 13.86
N SER A 227 -23.59 23.75 13.77
CA SER A 227 -24.10 24.52 14.89
C SER A 227 -25.62 24.61 14.85
N GLY A 228 -26.29 23.89 15.74
CA GLY A 228 -27.75 23.76 15.70
C GLY A 228 -28.22 23.11 14.39
N THR A 229 -28.93 23.87 13.56
CA THR A 229 -29.37 23.44 12.22
C THR A 229 -28.44 23.90 11.10
N GLN A 230 -27.45 24.76 11.39
CA GLN A 230 -26.52 25.26 10.40
C GLN A 230 -25.36 24.28 10.16
N GLN A 231 -24.92 24.20 8.91
CA GLN A 231 -23.71 23.49 8.50
C GLN A 231 -22.75 24.49 7.86
N GLY A 232 -21.46 24.37 8.18
CA GLY A 232 -20.43 25.17 7.53
C GLY A 232 -19.83 24.46 6.31
N VAL A 233 -18.75 25.02 5.77
CA VAL A 233 -18.08 24.46 4.60
C VAL A 233 -17.41 23.14 5.00
N PRO A 234 -17.75 22.01 4.36
CA PRO A 234 -17.08 20.75 4.64
C PRO A 234 -15.68 20.75 4.01
N ASP A 235 -14.79 19.97 4.61
CA ASP A 235 -13.52 19.61 3.98
C ASP A 235 -13.42 18.10 3.80
N THR A 236 -12.66 17.68 2.79
CA THR A 236 -12.52 16.29 2.41
C THR A 236 -11.07 15.92 2.26
N ASP A 237 -10.71 14.75 2.80
CA ASP A 237 -9.40 14.15 2.60
C ASP A 237 -9.57 12.63 2.46
N ASP A 238 -8.54 11.96 1.96
CA ASP A 238 -8.57 10.53 1.74
C ASP A 238 -7.26 9.87 2.14
N ALA A 239 -7.36 8.58 2.50
CA ALA A 239 -6.20 7.81 2.87
C ALA A 239 -6.43 6.33 2.56
N THR A 240 -5.35 5.64 2.19
CA THR A 240 -5.35 4.20 1.88
C THR A 240 -4.73 3.43 3.02
N THR A 241 -5.48 2.51 3.63
CA THR A 241 -4.94 1.64 4.69
C THR A 241 -3.75 0.83 4.18
N THR A 242 -2.79 0.56 5.07
CA THR A 242 -1.62 -0.25 4.71
C THR A 242 -1.98 -1.73 4.53
N ILE A 243 -1.05 -2.50 3.96
CA ILE A 243 -1.11 -3.97 3.95
C ILE A 243 0.23 -4.49 4.46
N SER A 244 0.19 -5.39 5.43
CA SER A 244 1.40 -6.05 5.94
C SER A 244 1.90 -7.09 4.94
N ALA A 245 3.18 -7.42 5.01
CA ALA A 245 3.69 -8.56 4.26
C ALA A 245 2.95 -9.87 4.66
N PRO A 246 2.88 -10.88 3.78
CA PRO A 246 2.29 -12.17 4.12
C PRO A 246 2.86 -12.73 5.43
N SER A 247 1.99 -13.18 6.31
CA SER A 247 2.34 -13.75 7.61
C SER A 247 2.74 -15.22 7.47
N GLY A 248 3.75 -15.62 8.25
CA GLY A 248 4.35 -16.96 8.21
C GLY A 248 5.67 -17.01 7.44
N THR A 249 6.32 -18.17 7.46
CA THR A 249 7.56 -18.40 6.69
C THR A 249 7.21 -19.00 5.33
N LEU A 250 7.48 -18.27 4.26
CA LEU A 250 7.29 -18.80 2.91
C LEU A 250 8.33 -19.90 2.62
N ALA A 251 7.90 -21.15 2.67
CA ALA A 251 8.68 -22.29 2.22
C ALA A 251 8.33 -22.65 0.77
N ILE A 252 9.20 -23.40 0.11
CA ILE A 252 8.92 -24.02 -1.20
C ILE A 252 9.44 -25.45 -1.20
N SER A 253 8.66 -26.37 -1.76
CA SER A 253 9.10 -27.74 -2.03
C SER A 253 9.21 -27.96 -3.54
N SER A 254 10.11 -28.85 -3.95
CA SER A 254 10.25 -29.25 -5.35
C SER A 254 10.11 -30.75 -5.51
N SER A 255 9.36 -31.18 -6.52
CA SER A 255 9.13 -32.59 -6.79
C SER A 255 8.97 -32.86 -8.28
N LEU A 256 9.12 -34.13 -8.66
CA LEU A 256 8.83 -34.61 -10.01
C LEU A 256 7.43 -35.21 -10.06
N GLN A 257 6.69 -34.88 -11.11
CA GLN A 257 5.31 -35.30 -11.34
C GLN A 257 5.17 -35.99 -12.70
N SER A 258 4.04 -36.66 -12.92
CA SER A 258 3.68 -37.26 -14.22
C SER A 258 4.79 -38.13 -14.81
N SER A 259 5.22 -39.15 -14.05
CA SER A 259 6.32 -40.04 -14.45
C SER A 259 7.61 -39.27 -14.78
N ASN A 260 7.95 -38.29 -13.93
CA ASN A 260 9.10 -37.39 -14.04
C ASN A 260 9.09 -36.41 -15.21
N SER A 261 8.01 -36.27 -15.97
CA SER A 261 7.95 -35.34 -17.11
C SER A 261 7.72 -33.88 -16.71
N ILE A 262 7.34 -33.61 -15.46
CA ILE A 262 7.10 -32.27 -14.94
C ILE A 262 7.92 -32.07 -13.66
N ALA A 263 8.63 -30.94 -13.58
CA ALA A 263 9.23 -30.45 -12.35
C ALA A 263 8.29 -29.39 -11.76
N ARG A 264 7.84 -29.62 -10.52
CA ARG A 264 6.92 -28.75 -9.80
C ARG A 264 7.65 -28.05 -8.66
N GLY A 265 7.55 -26.72 -8.60
CA GLY A 265 7.80 -25.94 -7.40
C GLY A 265 6.47 -25.61 -6.72
N GLN A 266 6.28 -25.99 -5.46
CA GLN A 266 5.05 -25.76 -4.71
C GLN A 266 5.34 -24.90 -3.49
N ALA A 267 4.72 -23.73 -3.42
CA ALA A 267 4.85 -22.83 -2.29
C ALA A 267 4.08 -23.37 -1.08
N GLY A 268 4.68 -23.21 0.10
CA GLY A 268 4.02 -23.42 1.38
C GLY A 268 2.99 -22.33 1.64
N ALA A 269 2.03 -22.63 2.50
CA ALA A 269 0.98 -21.68 2.84
C ALA A 269 1.55 -20.51 3.66
N VAL A 270 1.25 -19.30 3.20
CA VAL A 270 1.32 -18.04 3.97
C VAL A 270 -0.06 -17.42 3.97
N THR A 271 -0.32 -16.48 4.88
CA THR A 271 -1.62 -15.83 5.01
C THR A 271 -1.52 -14.32 4.83
N CYS A 272 -2.57 -13.72 4.28
CA CYS A 272 -2.72 -12.28 4.18
C CYS A 272 -3.87 -11.80 5.08
N GLU A 273 -3.94 -10.50 5.32
CA GLU A 273 -5.06 -9.92 6.07
C GLU A 273 -6.40 -10.13 5.34
N PRO A 274 -7.51 -10.20 6.11
CA PRO A 274 -8.85 -10.28 5.52
C PRO A 274 -9.11 -9.15 4.52
N GLY A 275 -9.74 -9.48 3.39
CA GLY A 275 -10.05 -8.52 2.33
C GLY A 275 -8.94 -8.30 1.31
N THR A 276 -7.79 -8.97 1.46
CA THR A 276 -6.70 -8.95 0.49
C THR A 276 -6.55 -10.31 -0.22
N THR A 277 -5.93 -10.28 -1.40
CA THR A 277 -5.65 -11.47 -2.21
C THR A 277 -4.17 -11.81 -2.10
N LEU A 278 -3.89 -13.08 -1.79
CA LEU A 278 -2.54 -13.62 -1.78
C LEU A 278 -2.08 -13.97 -3.20
N GLU A 279 -0.99 -13.37 -3.65
CA GLU A 279 -0.37 -13.66 -4.93
C GLU A 279 1.04 -14.24 -4.75
N TYR A 280 1.41 -15.12 -5.68
CA TYR A 280 2.73 -15.73 -5.79
C TYR A 280 3.38 -15.39 -7.13
N SER A 281 4.70 -15.28 -7.14
CA SER A 281 5.54 -15.26 -8.34
C SER A 281 6.67 -16.26 -8.16
N PHE A 282 6.88 -17.11 -9.17
CA PHE A 282 7.87 -18.18 -9.13
C PHE A 282 9.04 -17.87 -10.05
N GLY A 283 10.24 -17.91 -9.48
CA GLY A 283 11.50 -17.97 -10.19
C GLY A 283 11.90 -19.42 -10.43
N TYR A 284 12.28 -19.78 -11.65
CA TYR A 284 12.78 -21.13 -11.94
C TYR A 284 13.91 -21.14 -12.98
N GLN A 285 14.75 -22.17 -12.91
CA GLN A 285 15.82 -22.44 -13.88
C GLN A 285 16.05 -23.95 -13.98
N GLY A 286 15.98 -24.50 -15.19
CA GLY A 286 16.42 -25.86 -15.50
C GLY A 286 17.81 -25.85 -16.16
N ARG A 287 18.72 -26.68 -15.69
CA ARG A 287 20.10 -26.76 -16.22
C ARG A 287 20.66 -28.18 -16.20
N ASN A 288 21.49 -28.49 -17.18
CA ASN A 288 22.24 -29.74 -17.31
C ASN A 288 23.73 -29.57 -16.97
N THR A 289 24.20 -28.34 -16.77
CA THR A 289 25.59 -28.03 -16.38
C THR A 289 25.63 -27.20 -15.10
N ASN A 290 26.75 -27.21 -14.38
CA ASN A 290 26.97 -26.48 -13.14
C ASN A 290 27.28 -24.98 -13.36
N SER A 291 26.61 -24.35 -14.32
CA SER A 291 26.69 -22.92 -14.58
C SER A 291 25.76 -22.14 -13.65
N SER A 292 26.24 -21.00 -13.13
CA SER A 292 25.44 -20.10 -12.29
C SER A 292 24.61 -19.17 -13.18
N VAL A 293 23.28 -19.23 -13.04
CA VAL A 293 22.35 -18.39 -13.81
C VAL A 293 21.28 -17.84 -12.86
N SER A 294 20.89 -16.58 -13.07
CA SER A 294 19.82 -15.91 -12.32
C SER A 294 18.45 -16.51 -12.64
N LEU A 295 17.61 -16.64 -11.61
CA LEU A 295 16.23 -17.11 -11.79
C LEU A 295 15.40 -16.07 -12.55
N SER A 296 14.64 -16.52 -13.55
CA SER A 296 13.64 -15.70 -14.23
C SER A 296 12.29 -15.87 -13.55
N TYR A 297 11.67 -14.75 -13.16
CA TYR A 297 10.41 -14.73 -12.44
C TYR A 297 9.22 -14.54 -13.39
N GLY A 298 8.17 -15.34 -13.17
CA GLY A 298 6.91 -15.18 -13.88
C GLY A 298 6.03 -14.06 -13.32
N SER A 299 4.91 -13.79 -14.00
CA SER A 299 3.86 -12.91 -13.52
C SER A 299 3.31 -13.36 -12.16
N TRP A 300 2.82 -12.40 -11.39
CA TRP A 300 2.10 -12.66 -10.15
C TRP A 300 0.73 -13.30 -10.43
N GLY A 301 0.29 -14.19 -9.55
CA GLY A 301 -1.05 -14.79 -9.60
C GLY A 301 -1.35 -15.64 -8.37
N THR A 302 -2.57 -16.17 -8.26
CA THR A 302 -3.06 -16.87 -7.06
C THR A 302 -2.65 -18.35 -6.97
N ALA A 303 -2.05 -18.91 -8.03
CA ALA A 303 -1.62 -20.30 -8.04
C ALA A 303 -0.39 -20.49 -7.13
N ALA A 304 -0.51 -21.35 -6.11
CA ALA A 304 0.59 -21.68 -5.18
C ALA A 304 1.57 -22.73 -5.74
N LEU A 305 1.62 -22.92 -7.06
CA LEU A 305 2.54 -23.85 -7.70
C LEU A 305 2.99 -23.35 -9.06
N ARG A 306 4.15 -23.85 -9.50
CA ARG A 306 4.66 -23.68 -10.84
C ARG A 306 5.15 -25.01 -11.40
N ASP A 307 4.54 -25.41 -12.51
CA ASP A 307 4.94 -26.58 -13.29
C ASP A 307 5.79 -26.18 -14.49
N VAL A 308 6.83 -26.97 -14.75
CA VAL A 308 7.76 -26.80 -15.86
C VAL A 308 8.02 -28.17 -16.48
N THR A 309 8.00 -28.25 -17.82
CA THR A 309 8.39 -29.47 -18.53
C THR A 309 9.83 -29.86 -18.21
N ALA A 310 10.03 -31.10 -17.77
CA ALA A 310 11.30 -31.59 -17.26
C ALA A 310 12.07 -32.43 -18.27
N SER A 311 13.25 -31.97 -18.68
CA SER A 311 14.20 -32.69 -19.54
C SER A 311 15.08 -33.64 -18.72
N GLN A 312 15.45 -34.78 -19.31
CA GLN A 312 16.24 -35.81 -18.61
C GLN A 312 17.61 -35.27 -18.21
N GLY A 313 18.02 -35.51 -16.96
CA GLY A 313 19.31 -35.08 -16.44
C GLY A 313 19.39 -33.62 -16.00
N TYR A 314 18.32 -32.84 -16.17
CA TYR A 314 18.29 -31.44 -15.76
C TYR A 314 17.98 -31.31 -14.27
N ASN A 315 18.70 -30.43 -13.58
CA ASN A 315 18.39 -29.93 -12.25
C ASN A 315 17.56 -28.65 -12.36
N TYR A 316 16.39 -28.67 -11.74
CA TYR A 316 15.44 -27.56 -11.71
C TYR A 316 15.49 -26.89 -10.34
N THR A 317 15.94 -25.64 -10.31
CA THR A 317 15.95 -24.80 -9.10
C THR A 317 14.71 -23.90 -9.10
N PHE A 318 14.06 -23.78 -7.94
CA PHE A 318 12.87 -22.95 -7.74
C PHE A 318 13.03 -22.00 -6.55
N GLU A 319 12.40 -20.83 -6.64
CA GLU A 319 12.27 -19.82 -5.58
C GLU A 319 10.87 -19.20 -5.69
N ALA A 320 10.13 -19.11 -4.59
CA ALA A 320 8.83 -18.47 -4.56
C ALA A 320 8.93 -17.09 -3.92
N ARG A 321 8.14 -16.15 -4.43
CA ARG A 321 7.82 -14.89 -3.78
C ARG A 321 6.32 -14.84 -3.53
N ALA A 322 5.91 -14.22 -2.43
CA ALA A 322 4.51 -14.00 -2.08
C ALA A 322 4.27 -12.55 -1.65
N ARG A 323 3.11 -11.99 -1.95
CA ARG A 323 2.66 -10.67 -1.52
C ARG A 323 1.14 -10.64 -1.35
N CYS A 324 0.65 -9.67 -0.58
CA CYS A 324 -0.77 -9.42 -0.39
C CYS A 324 -1.19 -8.21 -1.24
N VAL A 325 -2.28 -8.35 -1.99
CA VAL A 325 -2.80 -7.31 -2.88
C VAL A 325 -4.21 -6.94 -2.43
N GLY A 326 -4.39 -5.66 -2.09
CA GLY A 326 -5.70 -5.08 -1.79
C GLY A 326 -6.26 -4.35 -3.00
N PRO A 327 -7.46 -3.75 -2.87
CA PRO A 327 -8.08 -2.96 -3.94
C PRO A 327 -7.22 -1.79 -4.43
N ASP A 328 -6.55 -1.08 -3.52
CA ASP A 328 -5.85 0.19 -3.79
C ASP A 328 -4.38 0.19 -3.35
N ALA A 329 -3.89 -0.91 -2.77
CA ALA A 329 -2.51 -1.03 -2.31
C ALA A 329 -1.95 -2.45 -2.50
N THR A 330 -0.63 -2.58 -2.43
CA THR A 330 0.09 -3.86 -2.47
C THR A 330 1.13 -3.89 -1.37
N SER A 331 1.22 -5.00 -0.65
CA SER A 331 2.20 -5.18 0.42
C SER A 331 3.63 -5.33 -0.12
N SER A 332 4.61 -5.25 0.78
CA SER A 332 5.92 -5.81 0.51
C SER A 332 5.85 -7.34 0.32
N GLN A 333 6.87 -7.90 -0.34
CA GLN A 333 6.92 -9.33 -0.65
C GLN A 333 7.80 -10.10 0.35
N VAL A 334 7.48 -11.38 0.56
CA VAL A 334 8.35 -12.36 1.21
C VAL A 334 8.93 -13.31 0.17
N THR A 335 10.13 -13.83 0.39
CA THR A 335 10.84 -14.71 -0.55
C THR A 335 11.26 -16.00 0.16
N SER A 336 11.08 -17.15 -0.49
CA SER A 336 11.48 -18.44 0.04
C SER A 336 12.99 -18.67 -0.11
N ALA A 337 13.53 -19.62 0.65
CA ALA A 337 14.80 -20.24 0.28
C ALA A 337 14.66 -21.00 -1.05
N ARG A 338 15.78 -21.21 -1.75
CA ARG A 338 15.79 -22.01 -2.99
C ARG A 338 15.72 -23.49 -2.69
N THR A 339 14.97 -24.22 -3.51
CA THR A 339 14.96 -25.68 -3.54
C THR A 339 15.30 -26.17 -4.94
N ASN A 340 15.74 -27.42 -5.07
CA ASN A 340 15.95 -28.01 -6.38
C ASN A 340 15.52 -29.48 -6.46
N VAL A 341 15.23 -29.92 -7.68
CA VAL A 341 14.94 -31.31 -8.00
C VAL A 341 15.62 -31.68 -9.32
N THR A 342 16.33 -32.80 -9.32
CA THR A 342 16.97 -33.32 -10.53
C THR A 342 16.11 -34.40 -11.15
N ARG A 343 15.77 -34.26 -12.44
CA ARG A 343 15.12 -35.32 -13.19
C ARG A 343 16.15 -36.42 -13.52
N PRO A 344 15.94 -37.68 -13.10
CA PRO A 344 16.81 -38.78 -13.50
C PRO A 344 16.87 -38.96 -15.01
N ILE A 345 17.98 -39.51 -15.50
CA ILE A 345 18.12 -39.95 -16.88
C ILE A 345 17.63 -41.40 -16.93
N ASN A 346 16.65 -41.67 -17.79
CA ASN A 346 16.14 -43.01 -18.02
C ASN A 346 17.26 -43.90 -18.60
N THR A 347 17.13 -45.21 -18.42
CA THR A 347 18.04 -46.18 -19.03
C THR A 347 18.12 -45.94 -20.54
N PRO A 348 19.31 -45.69 -21.09
CA PRO A 348 19.45 -45.43 -22.51
C PRO A 348 19.23 -46.71 -23.32
N PRO A 349 18.83 -46.61 -24.60
CA PRO A 349 18.60 -47.77 -25.44
C PRO A 349 19.90 -48.57 -25.62
N MET A 350 19.74 -49.85 -25.94
CA MET A 350 20.86 -50.71 -26.34
C MET A 350 21.67 -50.04 -27.47
N PRO A 351 23.02 -50.08 -27.43
CA PRO A 351 23.82 -49.44 -28.47
C PRO A 351 23.44 -49.96 -29.87
N ASN A 352 23.30 -49.06 -30.85
CA ASN A 352 23.08 -49.47 -32.24
C ASN A 352 24.36 -49.44 -33.08
N PHE A 353 24.86 -50.61 -33.50
CA PHE A 353 25.89 -50.76 -34.52
C PHE A 353 25.24 -51.00 -35.88
N ASN A 354 25.59 -50.15 -36.86
CA ASN A 354 25.27 -50.33 -38.26
C ASN A 354 26.59 -50.51 -39.02
N GLY A 355 26.68 -51.47 -39.94
CA GLY A 355 27.93 -51.76 -40.65
C GLY A 355 27.75 -52.72 -41.81
N ASP A 356 28.72 -52.71 -42.72
CA ASP A 356 28.81 -53.70 -43.80
C ASP A 356 29.52 -54.95 -43.26
N THR A 357 28.79 -56.06 -43.19
CA THR A 357 29.28 -57.35 -42.69
C THR A 357 29.91 -58.22 -43.78
N SER A 358 30.18 -57.67 -44.98
CA SER A 358 30.81 -58.40 -46.06
C SER A 358 32.34 -58.43 -45.92
N MET A 359 32.95 -59.56 -46.30
CA MET A 359 34.42 -59.72 -46.32
C MET A 359 35.12 -58.68 -47.20
N GLN A 360 34.44 -58.15 -48.23
CA GLN A 360 34.99 -57.12 -49.14
C GLN A 360 35.17 -55.76 -48.48
N ALA A 361 34.36 -55.43 -47.46
CA ALA A 361 34.47 -54.17 -46.72
C ALA A 361 35.41 -54.25 -45.52
N GLY A 362 35.96 -55.45 -45.23
CA GLY A 362 36.73 -55.70 -44.02
C GLY A 362 35.90 -55.41 -42.77
N TYR A 363 34.71 -56.01 -42.66
CA TYR A 363 33.76 -55.89 -41.54
C TYR A 363 33.76 -54.50 -40.83
N ARG A 364 33.43 -53.44 -41.56
CA ARG A 364 33.40 -52.07 -41.01
C ARG A 364 32.11 -51.83 -40.23
N TYR A 365 32.19 -51.88 -38.91
CA TYR A 365 31.12 -51.42 -38.03
C TYR A 365 31.25 -49.92 -37.79
N THR A 366 30.23 -49.16 -38.17
CA THR A 366 30.18 -47.71 -37.93
C THR A 366 29.32 -47.40 -36.71
N PHE A 367 29.79 -46.48 -35.87
CA PHE A 367 28.99 -45.90 -34.79
C PHE A 367 28.21 -44.73 -35.32
N SER A 368 26.88 -44.82 -35.34
CA SER A 368 26.07 -43.62 -35.42
C SER A 368 25.99 -43.01 -34.03
N THR A 369 26.77 -41.95 -33.77
CA THR A 369 26.80 -41.20 -32.51
C THR A 369 25.56 -40.35 -32.24
N SER A 370 24.67 -40.23 -33.24
CA SER A 370 23.60 -39.23 -33.25
C SER A 370 22.38 -39.53 -32.36
N SER A 371 22.37 -40.61 -31.56
CA SER A 371 21.18 -40.96 -30.76
C SER A 371 21.43 -41.81 -29.49
N PHE A 372 22.63 -41.81 -28.92
CA PHE A 372 22.88 -42.60 -27.70
C PHE A 372 22.19 -42.02 -26.47
N CYS A 373 22.26 -40.70 -26.30
CA CYS A 373 21.78 -40.03 -25.10
C CYS A 373 20.65 -39.03 -25.43
N PRO A 374 19.66 -38.87 -24.54
CA PRO A 374 18.63 -37.85 -24.67
C PRO A 374 19.24 -36.45 -24.85
N SER A 375 18.52 -35.56 -25.56
CA SER A 375 18.98 -34.18 -25.78
C SER A 375 19.37 -33.48 -24.48
N GLY A 376 20.51 -32.79 -24.49
CA GLY A 376 21.06 -32.11 -23.32
C GLY A 376 21.81 -33.03 -22.33
N THR A 377 22.01 -34.31 -22.66
CA THR A 377 22.86 -35.23 -21.90
C THR A 377 23.99 -35.74 -22.79
N TRP A 378 25.09 -36.22 -22.19
CA TRP A 378 26.25 -36.73 -22.94
C TRP A 378 26.72 -38.08 -22.41
N VAL A 379 27.46 -38.83 -23.23
CA VAL A 379 28.02 -40.12 -22.82
C VAL A 379 28.97 -39.92 -21.64
N ASP A 380 28.83 -40.74 -20.61
CA ASP A 380 29.72 -40.72 -19.46
C ASP A 380 31.04 -41.41 -19.78
N GLY A 381 31.99 -40.64 -20.31
CA GLY A 381 33.28 -41.17 -20.75
C GLY A 381 33.17 -41.77 -22.15
N ALA A 382 33.18 -43.10 -22.24
CA ALA A 382 33.18 -43.85 -23.51
C ALA A 382 32.15 -44.99 -23.51
N VAL A 383 31.88 -45.55 -24.69
CA VAL A 383 31.18 -46.84 -24.81
C VAL A 383 32.16 -47.93 -24.37
N TYR A 384 31.82 -48.67 -23.33
CA TYR A 384 32.63 -49.78 -22.85
C TYR A 384 32.46 -50.95 -23.79
N ILE A 385 33.57 -51.52 -24.28
CA ILE A 385 33.58 -52.70 -25.15
C ILE A 385 34.51 -53.73 -24.50
N TYR A 386 34.07 -54.97 -24.32
CA TYR A 386 34.92 -56.05 -23.81
C TYR A 386 34.68 -57.37 -24.55
N ASN A 387 35.75 -58.14 -24.71
CA ASN A 387 35.71 -59.46 -25.33
C ASN A 387 35.28 -60.52 -24.30
N SER A 388 34.24 -61.29 -24.62
CA SER A 388 34.00 -62.58 -23.96
C SER A 388 34.45 -63.69 -24.91
N GLY A 389 35.68 -64.17 -24.74
CA GLY A 389 36.23 -65.23 -25.58
C GLY A 389 35.35 -66.48 -25.56
N TYR A 390 35.34 -67.22 -26.66
CA TYR A 390 34.62 -68.48 -26.77
C TYR A 390 35.21 -69.49 -25.77
N THR A 391 34.52 -69.73 -24.65
CA THR A 391 34.89 -70.85 -23.78
C THR A 391 34.52 -72.15 -24.48
N SER A 392 35.49 -72.83 -25.08
CA SER A 392 35.36 -74.28 -25.25
C SER A 392 35.24 -74.92 -23.85
N PRO A 393 34.55 -76.07 -23.67
CA PRO A 393 34.15 -76.57 -22.35
C PRO A 393 35.28 -77.05 -21.44
N SER A 394 36.54 -76.92 -21.85
CA SER A 394 37.68 -77.39 -21.08
C SER A 394 38.77 -76.35 -21.04
N THR A 395 39.21 -76.05 -19.82
CA THR A 395 40.39 -75.26 -19.43
C THR A 395 40.11 -73.78 -19.15
N ALA A 396 40.20 -73.44 -17.87
CA ALA A 396 40.12 -72.08 -17.34
C ALA A 396 41.41 -71.32 -17.66
N HIS A 397 41.33 -70.24 -18.46
CA HIS A 397 42.43 -69.29 -18.60
C HIS A 397 41.97 -67.84 -18.76
N VAL A 398 42.49 -67.03 -17.83
CA VAL A 398 42.80 -65.59 -17.83
C VAL A 398 41.91 -64.69 -18.70
N TYR A 399 40.94 -64.05 -18.04
CA TYR A 399 40.25 -62.86 -18.54
C TYR A 399 41.26 -61.77 -18.91
N PRO A 400 41.22 -61.17 -20.13
CA PRO A 400 41.83 -59.86 -20.31
C PRO A 400 41.14 -58.91 -19.34
N SER A 401 41.94 -58.27 -18.49
CA SER A 401 41.51 -57.34 -17.45
C SER A 401 40.50 -56.34 -18.00
N ASN A 402 39.40 -56.11 -17.26
CA ASN A 402 38.39 -55.08 -17.49
C ASN A 402 39.01 -53.78 -18.04
N GLY A 403 39.08 -53.66 -19.36
CA GLY A 403 39.67 -52.51 -20.04
C GLY A 403 38.60 -51.46 -20.24
N ALA A 404 38.73 -50.33 -19.54
CA ALA A 404 38.13 -49.09 -20.03
C ALA A 404 38.90 -48.71 -21.30
N TYR A 405 38.38 -49.03 -22.48
CA TYR A 405 39.02 -48.58 -23.72
C TYR A 405 38.76 -47.09 -23.89
N TYR A 406 39.76 -46.31 -23.50
CA TYR A 406 39.83 -44.87 -23.78
C TYR A 406 39.88 -44.69 -25.30
N THR A 407 39.30 -43.60 -25.80
CA THR A 407 39.72 -43.00 -27.07
C THR A 407 41.15 -42.50 -26.88
N ASN A 408 42.11 -43.42 -26.94
CA ASN A 408 43.51 -43.11 -27.08
C ASN A 408 44.15 -44.21 -27.91
N SER A 409 44.81 -43.75 -28.96
CA SER A 409 45.62 -44.49 -29.90
C SER A 409 46.70 -45.30 -29.17
N PHE A 410 46.45 -46.58 -28.95
CA PHE A 410 47.51 -47.53 -28.62
C PHE A 410 47.40 -48.77 -29.49
N ASN A 411 48.43 -48.92 -30.33
CA ASN A 411 48.83 -50.13 -31.00
C ASN A 411 49.23 -51.18 -29.94
N GLU A 412 48.31 -52.05 -29.51
CA GLU A 412 48.68 -53.26 -28.77
C GLU A 412 48.30 -54.51 -29.58
N TRP A 413 49.33 -55.32 -29.86
CA TRP A 413 49.25 -56.60 -30.55
C TRP A 413 48.92 -57.68 -29.52
N TRP A 414 47.99 -58.58 -29.83
CA TRP A 414 47.67 -59.72 -28.97
C TRP A 414 47.83 -61.03 -29.75
N TYR A 415 48.36 -62.04 -29.08
CA TYR A 415 48.68 -63.34 -29.66
C TYR A 415 47.57 -64.33 -29.34
N LEU A 416 47.06 -65.04 -30.37
CA LEU A 416 46.13 -66.13 -30.16
C LEU A 416 46.88 -67.43 -29.85
N GLY A 417 46.48 -68.01 -28.71
CA GLY A 417 46.93 -69.32 -28.30
C GLY A 417 46.11 -70.41 -28.99
N TRP A 418 46.80 -71.14 -29.88
CA TRP A 418 46.68 -72.60 -30.05
C TRP A 418 45.73 -73.13 -31.15
N ALA A 419 46.22 -73.13 -32.39
CA ALA A 419 46.30 -74.30 -33.27
C ALA A 419 47.04 -73.90 -34.56
N ALA A 420 47.97 -74.73 -35.05
CA ALA A 420 48.82 -74.39 -36.21
C ALA A 420 48.06 -74.18 -37.54
N ASN A 421 46.76 -74.51 -37.59
CA ASN A 421 45.91 -74.45 -38.78
C ASN A 421 44.61 -73.65 -38.57
N GLN A 422 44.46 -72.89 -37.48
CA GLN A 422 43.27 -72.07 -37.25
C GLN A 422 43.36 -70.80 -38.11
N THR A 423 42.45 -70.67 -39.09
CA THR A 423 42.42 -69.54 -40.04
C THR A 423 41.36 -68.50 -39.69
N TRP A 424 40.57 -68.72 -38.63
CA TRP A 424 39.60 -67.76 -38.13
C TRP A 424 39.32 -67.98 -36.63
N GLU A 425 38.89 -66.93 -35.93
CA GLU A 425 38.37 -67.00 -34.57
C GLU A 425 37.07 -66.21 -34.43
N ASP A 426 36.11 -66.82 -33.76
CA ASP A 426 34.86 -66.16 -33.38
C ASP A 426 35.01 -65.44 -32.05
N THR A 427 34.80 -64.12 -32.08
CA THR A 427 34.86 -63.27 -30.90
C THR A 427 33.52 -62.59 -30.64
N TYR A 428 33.09 -62.57 -29.38
CA TYR A 428 31.95 -61.77 -28.93
C TYR A 428 32.42 -60.47 -28.28
N TYR A 429 32.02 -59.35 -28.84
CA TYR A 429 32.19 -58.03 -28.25
C TYR A 429 30.92 -57.61 -27.53
N ASN A 430 31.03 -57.36 -26.23
CA ASN A 430 29.96 -56.84 -25.41
C ASN A 430 30.13 -55.33 -25.27
N SER A 431 29.04 -54.58 -25.43
CA SER A 431 29.09 -53.13 -25.36
C SER A 431 27.94 -52.53 -24.56
N PHE A 432 28.26 -51.51 -23.76
CA PHE A 432 27.27 -50.74 -23.00
C PHE A 432 27.78 -49.31 -22.76
N TYR A 433 26.88 -48.42 -22.39
CA TYR A 433 27.21 -47.03 -22.10
C TYR A 433 26.24 -46.43 -21.08
N ARG A 434 26.59 -45.25 -20.57
CA ARG A 434 25.72 -44.43 -19.72
C ARG A 434 25.64 -43.01 -20.27
N CYS A 435 24.58 -42.31 -19.90
CA CYS A 435 24.40 -40.90 -20.18
C CYS A 435 24.49 -40.12 -18.87
N LYS A 436 25.16 -38.97 -18.86
CA LYS A 436 25.28 -38.11 -17.69
C LYS A 436 24.98 -36.64 -18.00
N THR A 437 24.81 -35.93 -16.91
CA THR A 437 24.93 -34.48 -16.78
C THR A 437 25.83 -34.16 -15.58
N ASP A 438 26.02 -32.88 -15.25
CA ASP A 438 26.74 -32.49 -14.02
C ASP A 438 25.98 -32.86 -12.74
N PHE A 439 24.68 -33.23 -12.84
CA PHE A 439 23.80 -33.45 -11.69
C PHE A 439 23.39 -34.90 -11.48
N THR A 440 23.45 -35.75 -12.51
CA THR A 440 23.02 -37.15 -12.41
C THR A 440 23.62 -38.01 -13.52
N THR A 441 23.54 -39.33 -13.37
CA THR A 441 23.97 -40.30 -14.37
C THR A 441 22.94 -41.41 -14.49
N SER A 442 22.69 -41.86 -15.72
CA SER A 442 21.77 -42.95 -16.01
C SER A 442 22.31 -44.29 -15.49
N PRO A 443 21.44 -45.30 -15.34
CA PRO A 443 21.85 -46.70 -15.36
C PRO A 443 22.58 -47.06 -16.66
N ASN A 444 23.26 -48.22 -16.67
CA ASN A 444 23.85 -48.79 -17.88
C ASN A 444 22.76 -49.14 -18.91
N SER A 445 23.01 -48.89 -20.20
CA SER A 445 22.21 -49.51 -21.26
C SER A 445 22.28 -51.04 -21.19
N PRO A 446 21.28 -51.74 -21.74
CA PRO A 446 21.40 -53.17 -22.00
C PRO A 446 22.66 -53.46 -22.82
N THR A 447 23.39 -54.50 -22.44
CA THR A 447 24.62 -54.90 -23.12
C THR A 447 24.30 -55.41 -24.53
N ARG A 448 24.90 -54.82 -25.56
CA ARG A 448 24.90 -55.39 -26.92
C ARG A 448 26.08 -56.30 -27.14
N GLN A 449 25.77 -57.56 -27.40
CA GLN A 449 26.72 -58.54 -27.89
C GLN A 449 26.74 -58.51 -29.42
N THR A 450 27.92 -58.30 -29.99
CA THR A 450 28.17 -58.34 -31.42
C THR A 450 29.15 -59.46 -31.69
N TYR A 451 28.77 -60.37 -32.58
CA TYR A 451 29.61 -61.47 -33.04
C TYR A 451 30.46 -61.00 -34.22
N VAL A 452 31.76 -61.24 -34.15
CA VAL A 452 32.72 -60.91 -35.20
C VAL A 452 33.60 -62.13 -35.43
N THR A 453 33.66 -62.58 -36.67
CA THR A 453 34.64 -63.59 -37.10
C THR A 453 35.89 -62.84 -37.56
N ILE A 454 37.01 -63.12 -36.92
CA ILE A 454 38.33 -62.57 -37.23
C ILE A 454 39.06 -63.61 -38.07
N ASP A 455 39.36 -63.31 -39.34
CA ASP A 455 40.19 -64.16 -40.17
C ASP A 455 41.67 -63.96 -39.81
N CYS A 456 42.39 -65.06 -39.63
CA CYS A 456 43.82 -65.07 -39.37
C CYS A 456 44.55 -65.43 -40.67
N GLU A 457 45.40 -64.52 -41.18
CA GLU A 457 46.16 -64.81 -42.40
C GLU A 457 47.26 -65.86 -42.10
N PRO A 458 47.38 -66.94 -42.89
CA PRO A 458 48.50 -67.87 -42.74
C PRO A 458 49.82 -67.14 -43.07
N HIS A 459 50.70 -67.09 -42.07
CA HIS A 459 51.98 -66.38 -42.06
C HIS A 459 52.65 -66.26 -43.45
N ARG A 460 52.71 -65.04 -44.02
CA ARG A 460 53.70 -64.74 -45.06
C ARG A 460 55.08 -64.65 -44.39
N ARG A 461 55.83 -65.74 -44.51
CA ARG A 461 57.26 -65.98 -44.19
C ARG A 461 57.57 -66.65 -42.84
N THR A 462 57.79 -67.96 -42.97
CA THR A 462 58.77 -68.84 -42.29
C THR A 462 59.42 -68.36 -40.99
N TYR A 463 59.24 -69.19 -39.94
CA TYR A 463 60.00 -69.30 -38.68
C TYR A 463 59.37 -68.80 -37.37
N ASN A 464 58.04 -68.77 -37.22
CA ASN A 464 57.39 -68.89 -35.90
C ASN A 464 56.09 -69.71 -36.01
N THR A 465 55.87 -70.63 -35.07
CA THR A 465 54.84 -71.70 -35.08
C THR A 465 53.43 -71.27 -34.68
N TYR A 466 53.17 -69.97 -34.61
CA TYR A 466 51.86 -69.44 -34.21
C TYR A 466 51.32 -68.51 -35.31
N PRO A 467 50.07 -68.71 -35.79
CA PRO A 467 49.45 -67.78 -36.72
C PRO A 467 49.38 -66.38 -36.08
N ARG A 468 49.81 -65.36 -36.83
CA ARG A 468 49.57 -63.97 -36.46
C ARG A 468 48.19 -63.61 -36.99
N CYS A 469 47.24 -63.45 -36.10
CA CYS A 469 45.98 -62.82 -36.44
C CYS A 469 46.21 -61.32 -36.32
N ASP A 470 46.52 -60.70 -37.44
CA ASP A 470 46.50 -59.25 -37.58
C ASP A 470 45.19 -58.84 -38.25
N SER A 471 44.83 -57.57 -38.14
CA SER A 471 43.69 -57.03 -38.87
C SER A 471 43.98 -56.89 -40.38
N HIS A 472 44.90 -57.65 -41.01
CA HIS A 472 45.33 -57.31 -42.36
C HIS A 472 44.22 -57.51 -43.42
N GLY A 473 43.78 -56.36 -43.94
CA GLY A 473 42.65 -56.20 -44.86
C GLY A 473 41.54 -55.33 -44.25
N GLN A 474 41.49 -55.31 -42.92
CA GLN A 474 40.76 -54.36 -42.12
C GLN A 474 41.70 -53.18 -41.82
N ASP A 475 41.45 -52.06 -42.51
CA ASP A 475 41.98 -50.75 -42.13
C ASP A 475 42.02 -50.66 -40.59
N PRO A 476 43.10 -50.24 -39.91
CA PRO A 476 43.04 -49.98 -38.46
C PRO A 476 41.81 -49.14 -38.04
N ASN A 477 41.16 -48.45 -38.98
CA ASN A 477 39.84 -47.80 -38.89
C ASN A 477 38.59 -48.71 -38.97
N SER A 478 38.75 -50.03 -39.07
CA SER A 478 37.64 -51.00 -39.24
C SER A 478 37.41 -51.92 -38.04
N LEU A 479 38.34 -51.92 -37.07
CA LEU A 479 37.94 -52.13 -35.69
C LEU A 479 37.15 -50.91 -35.20
N PRO A 480 36.22 -51.10 -34.26
CA PRO A 480 35.18 -50.12 -34.00
C PRO A 480 35.74 -48.93 -33.20
N TRP A 481 36.55 -48.04 -33.79
CA TRP A 481 36.73 -46.62 -33.43
C TRP A 481 37.38 -45.86 -34.59
N GLY A 482 36.82 -44.70 -34.92
CA GLY A 482 37.41 -43.77 -35.87
C GLY A 482 38.60 -43.02 -35.27
N TYR A 483 39.68 -42.96 -36.03
CA TYR A 483 40.21 -41.71 -36.58
C TYR A 483 40.83 -41.95 -37.95
#